data_AF-A0A183V4Q7-F1
#
_entry.id   AF-A0A183V4Q7-F1
#
_cell.length_a   1.000
_cell.length_b   1.000
_cell.length_c   1.000
_cell.angle_alpha   90.00
_cell.angle_beta   90.00
_cell.angle_gamma   90.00
#
_symmetry.space_group_name_H-M   'P 1'
#
loop_
_entity.id
_entity.type
_entity.pdbx_description
1 polymer ?
#
loop_
_entity_poly.entity_id
_entity_poly.type
_entity_poly.pdbx_seq_one_letter_code
_entity_poly.pdbx_strand_id
1 'polypeptide(L)'
;LQSAKTCIDEFDDFVPLPSSDYRVLFSVHVAELGTLRGEFRAGGGIRFHLPLVDIVIAPPNETQNTSVVHVFGESRQMDVEWRYVMQLRFRTGTDVPGSDRVVDGDIFEIGNRCQPIVLRIADTQVKRVCLEIRFIDKMYDFLPKFETGDTVLRFGGQSLRVHGAMLGLYSKYMAEKIKEAHETAVVDMEDSDISSFKEVLYQIYPTKRPIWSDFKALTKAAILFKVDGVLEMVTKYLISYEHMYLEQKIGEAIKLQLWSAVEELVYKAEHDGFWATMIRSGLNPEREFGANIYHNTILPAIAKAKATPLGIPLRKPFFDEVNFRSASEAWNPFNVALIVQGIPLYVNKGILAVNNDKMFGRGNNGELIVRITVDLTNECHKINKIPLEIVEALLKHIYPLRKPVPAEMLRAMLALTRAHQMHYVIHYVEQCLMQEPPICAEQFLEHFCLAEKYDLENLLLKSLHRIENSCKHLAMKMTELPNFSKLREGTRDLIMDRYCSGWAVGRTEATRQLNREVTINKGGETPSLYEYDRNLSTFMILIRILIRVRLVPPLLFRMVVVNMDDLADKLVANLLPQILHYPTN
;
A
#
# COMPACT_ATOMS: atom_id res chain seq x y z
N LEU A 1 -24.28 -21.48 -25.99
CA LEU A 1 -25.11 -21.15 -24.80
C LEU A 1 -25.08 -22.33 -23.83
N GLN A 2 -23.92 -22.57 -23.21
CA GLN A 2 -23.84 -23.31 -21.96
C GLN A 2 -23.90 -22.25 -20.86
N SER A 3 -24.98 -22.25 -20.08
CA SER A 3 -25.12 -21.40 -18.90
C SER A 3 -23.93 -21.62 -17.98
N ALA A 4 -23.26 -20.54 -17.57
CA ALA A 4 -22.23 -20.57 -16.55
C ALA A 4 -22.79 -21.25 -15.28
N LYS A 5 -21.96 -22.11 -14.67
CA LYS A 5 -22.28 -23.02 -13.56
C LYS A 5 -22.77 -22.34 -12.26
N THR A 6 -22.81 -21.01 -12.19
CA THR A 6 -22.95 -20.25 -10.93
C THR A 6 -24.33 -20.27 -10.26
N CYS A 7 -25.36 -20.91 -10.82
CA CYS A 7 -26.72 -20.83 -10.26
C CYS A 7 -27.19 -22.08 -9.51
N ILE A 8 -26.46 -23.21 -9.56
CA ILE A 8 -26.88 -24.49 -8.95
C ILE A 8 -25.65 -25.31 -8.51
N ASP A 9 -24.61 -24.68 -7.94
CA ASP A 9 -23.48 -25.45 -7.40
C ASP A 9 -23.83 -25.97 -5.99
N GLU A 10 -23.81 -27.30 -5.83
CA GLU A 10 -23.76 -27.96 -4.52
C GLU A 10 -22.35 -27.74 -3.94
N PHE A 11 -22.27 -27.20 -2.72
CA PHE A 11 -21.00 -27.04 -2.01
C PHE A 11 -20.79 -28.26 -1.11
N ASP A 12 -19.88 -29.15 -1.51
CA ASP A 12 -19.74 -30.45 -0.83
C ASP A 12 -18.66 -30.47 0.27
N ASP A 13 -17.72 -29.51 0.27
CA ASP A 13 -16.56 -29.49 1.18
C ASP A 13 -16.77 -28.61 2.42
N PHE A 14 -17.85 -28.86 3.15
CA PHE A 14 -18.13 -28.19 4.42
C PHE A 14 -17.35 -28.83 5.58
N VAL A 15 -16.57 -28.00 6.29
CA VAL A 15 -15.73 -28.45 7.42
C VAL A 15 -16.24 -27.84 8.73
N PRO A 16 -16.44 -28.63 9.80
CA PRO A 16 -16.83 -28.09 11.10
C PRO A 16 -15.69 -27.33 11.76
N LEU A 17 -15.98 -26.29 12.56
CA LEU A 17 -14.95 -25.70 13.42
C LEU A 17 -14.59 -26.67 14.56
N PRO A 18 -13.30 -27.00 14.78
CA PRO A 18 -12.91 -27.83 15.91
C PRO A 18 -13.08 -27.01 17.20
N SER A 19 -13.69 -27.62 18.21
CA SER A 19 -13.99 -27.06 19.55
C SER A 19 -15.13 -26.02 19.64
N SER A 20 -16.38 -26.49 19.57
CA SER A 20 -17.51 -25.95 20.32
C SER A 20 -18.73 -26.87 20.23
N ASP A 21 -19.65 -26.80 21.19
CA ASP A 21 -20.97 -27.45 21.12
C ASP A 21 -21.85 -26.94 19.95
N TYR A 22 -21.38 -25.93 19.22
CA TYR A 22 -22.07 -25.22 18.15
C TYR A 22 -21.59 -25.70 16.76
N ARG A 23 -22.39 -26.56 16.13
CA ARG A 23 -22.08 -27.25 14.86
C ARG A 23 -22.31 -26.37 13.62
N VAL A 24 -21.52 -25.31 13.43
CA VAL A 24 -21.50 -24.57 12.16
C VAL A 24 -20.39 -25.12 11.27
N LEU A 25 -20.75 -25.43 10.02
CA LEU A 25 -19.83 -25.85 8.99
C LEU A 25 -19.45 -24.68 8.10
N PHE A 26 -18.19 -24.65 7.66
CA PHE A 26 -17.65 -23.61 6.78
C PHE A 26 -17.18 -24.19 5.46
N SER A 27 -17.38 -23.44 4.39
CA SER A 27 -16.76 -23.67 3.09
C SER A 27 -16.26 -22.34 2.51
N VAL A 28 -15.24 -22.41 1.66
CA VAL A 28 -14.71 -21.25 0.93
C VAL A 28 -14.71 -21.58 -0.55
N HIS A 29 -15.36 -20.74 -1.35
CA HIS A 29 -15.40 -20.85 -2.79
C HIS A 29 -14.73 -19.64 -3.43
N VAL A 30 -13.77 -19.87 -4.31
CA VAL A 30 -13.05 -18.82 -5.05
C VAL A 30 -13.40 -18.94 -6.52
N ALA A 31 -13.87 -17.87 -7.14
CA ALA A 31 -14.40 -17.92 -8.51
C ALA A 31 -13.43 -18.52 -9.53
N GLU A 32 -12.11 -18.31 -9.37
CA GLU A 32 -11.10 -18.84 -10.29
C GLU A 32 -10.62 -20.27 -9.95
N LEU A 33 -10.88 -20.77 -8.74
CA LEU A 33 -10.33 -22.02 -8.22
C LEU A 33 -11.39 -23.06 -7.81
N GLY A 34 -12.66 -22.66 -7.72
CA GLY A 34 -13.74 -23.46 -7.17
C GLY A 34 -13.72 -23.53 -5.64
N THR A 35 -14.33 -24.58 -5.10
CA THR A 35 -14.36 -24.85 -3.66
C THR A 35 -12.98 -25.27 -3.17
N LEU A 36 -12.51 -24.62 -2.11
CA LEU A 36 -11.21 -24.90 -1.51
C LEU A 36 -11.31 -26.02 -0.49
N ARG A 37 -10.28 -26.88 -0.48
CA ARG A 37 -10.13 -27.93 0.55
C ARG A 37 -9.81 -27.30 1.91
N GLY A 38 -10.61 -27.64 2.92
CA GLY A 38 -10.40 -27.25 4.31
C GLY A 38 -9.61 -28.29 5.11
N GLU A 39 -8.69 -27.85 5.96
CA GLU A 39 -7.91 -28.68 6.88
C GLU A 39 -7.88 -28.08 8.29
N PHE A 40 -7.86 -28.94 9.32
CA PHE A 40 -7.84 -28.52 10.71
C PHE A 40 -6.48 -27.94 11.13
N ARG A 41 -6.52 -26.85 11.90
CA ARG A 41 -5.32 -26.18 12.42
C ARG A 41 -5.02 -26.63 13.86
N ALA A 42 -3.73 -26.79 14.18
CA ALA A 42 -3.25 -27.25 15.49
C ALA A 42 -3.59 -26.33 16.68
N GLY A 43 -4.08 -25.10 16.42
CA GLY A 43 -4.52 -24.13 17.43
C GLY A 43 -6.03 -23.84 17.39
N GLY A 44 -6.82 -24.73 16.79
CA GLY A 44 -8.23 -24.46 16.50
C GLY A 44 -8.43 -23.70 15.18
N GLY A 45 -9.61 -23.87 14.59
CA GLY A 45 -9.96 -23.30 13.28
C GLY A 45 -9.74 -24.25 12.08
N ILE A 46 -10.09 -23.73 10.90
CA ILE A 46 -10.01 -24.38 9.60
C ILE A 46 -9.16 -23.52 8.68
N ARG A 47 -8.27 -24.16 7.93
CA ARG A 47 -7.43 -23.57 6.90
C ARG A 47 -7.93 -24.01 5.52
N PHE A 48 -8.23 -23.06 4.66
CA PHE A 48 -8.62 -23.28 3.27
C PHE A 48 -7.47 -22.92 2.34
N HIS A 49 -7.05 -23.90 1.55
CA HIS A 49 -5.77 -23.85 0.85
C HIS A 49 -5.81 -23.02 -0.43
N LEU A 50 -4.97 -22.00 -0.49
CA LEU A 50 -4.65 -21.24 -1.71
C LEU A 50 -3.17 -21.44 -2.07
N PRO A 51 -2.72 -21.06 -3.28
CA PRO A 51 -1.33 -21.31 -3.69
C PRO A 51 -0.26 -20.77 -2.72
N LEU A 52 -0.43 -19.55 -2.19
CA LEU A 52 0.57 -18.90 -1.32
C LEU A 52 0.05 -18.54 0.09
N VAL A 53 -1.19 -18.06 0.20
CA VAL A 53 -1.76 -17.56 1.46
C VAL A 53 -3.07 -18.25 1.72
N ASP A 54 -3.15 -19.07 2.75
CA ASP A 54 -4.36 -19.79 3.09
C ASP A 54 -5.39 -18.86 3.75
N ILE A 55 -6.68 -19.09 3.47
CA ILE A 55 -7.77 -18.41 4.18
C ILE A 55 -8.06 -19.20 5.46
N VAL A 56 -8.02 -18.53 6.60
CA VAL A 56 -8.20 -19.15 7.91
C VAL A 56 -9.47 -18.64 8.56
N ILE A 57 -10.28 -19.57 9.06
CA ILE A 57 -11.45 -19.31 9.87
C ILE A 57 -11.21 -19.92 11.25
N ALA A 58 -11.10 -19.10 12.29
CA ALA A 58 -10.79 -19.57 13.63
C ALA A 58 -11.55 -18.76 14.70
N PRO A 59 -11.84 -19.35 15.87
CA PRO A 59 -12.39 -18.59 16.98
C PRO A 59 -11.37 -17.55 17.49
N PRO A 60 -11.83 -16.44 18.12
CA PRO A 60 -10.93 -15.49 18.78
C PRO A 60 -10.16 -16.16 19.92
N ASN A 61 -8.86 -15.83 20.06
CA ASN A 61 -7.92 -16.46 21.00
C ASN A 61 -8.33 -16.40 22.49
N GLU A 62 -9.38 -15.67 22.88
CA GLU A 62 -9.70 -15.36 24.29
C GLU A 62 -11.17 -15.56 24.73
N THR A 63 -12.08 -16.17 23.95
CA THR A 63 -13.48 -16.31 24.42
C THR A 63 -14.15 -17.66 24.16
N GLN A 64 -14.92 -18.10 25.15
CA GLN A 64 -15.89 -19.22 25.09
C GLN A 64 -17.14 -18.90 24.23
N ASN A 65 -17.16 -17.77 23.50
CA ASN A 65 -18.33 -17.36 22.75
C ASN A 65 -18.29 -17.98 21.34
N THR A 66 -18.90 -19.16 21.23
CA THR A 66 -18.88 -20.05 20.05
C THR A 66 -19.59 -19.49 18.82
N SER A 67 -20.20 -18.30 18.94
CA SER A 67 -20.92 -17.60 17.87
C SER A 67 -20.05 -16.63 17.07
N VAL A 68 -18.79 -16.38 17.47
CA VAL A 68 -17.91 -15.42 16.79
C VAL A 68 -16.69 -16.12 16.20
N VAL A 69 -16.39 -15.82 14.94
CA VAL A 69 -15.22 -16.35 14.23
C VAL A 69 -14.47 -15.22 13.52
N HIS A 70 -13.16 -15.38 13.42
CA HIS A 70 -12.29 -14.50 12.67
C HIS A 70 -11.95 -15.12 11.32
N VAL A 71 -12.07 -14.33 10.26
CA VAL A 71 -11.62 -14.67 8.91
C VAL A 71 -10.39 -13.82 8.58
N PHE A 72 -9.27 -14.47 8.33
CA PHE A 72 -7.99 -13.83 8.02
C PHE A 72 -7.14 -14.70 7.09
N GLY A 73 -5.94 -14.25 6.70
CA GLY A 73 -5.04 -15.05 5.89
C GLY A 73 -3.74 -15.41 6.62
N GLU A 74 -3.18 -16.57 6.29
CA GLU A 74 -1.86 -17.03 6.75
C GLU A 74 -0.98 -17.34 5.54
N SER A 75 0.16 -16.67 5.42
CA SER A 75 1.14 -17.00 4.37
C SER A 75 1.86 -18.31 4.68
N ARG A 76 2.08 -19.12 3.64
CA ARG A 76 2.93 -20.32 3.70
C ARG A 76 4.42 -19.99 3.74
N GLN A 77 4.78 -18.74 3.46
CA GLN A 77 6.15 -18.24 3.48
C GLN A 77 6.29 -17.09 4.48
N MET A 78 7.39 -17.05 5.22
CA MET A 78 7.63 -16.00 6.23
C MET A 78 8.19 -14.70 5.63
N ASP A 79 8.92 -14.79 4.53
CA ASP A 79 9.62 -13.65 3.91
C ASP A 79 8.81 -13.00 2.77
N VAL A 80 7.53 -12.72 3.02
CA VAL A 80 6.65 -12.09 2.02
C VAL A 80 5.70 -11.09 2.67
N GLU A 81 5.64 -9.88 2.10
CA GLU A 81 4.54 -8.95 2.33
C GLU A 81 3.44 -9.26 1.30
N TRP A 82 2.23 -9.50 1.78
CA TRP A 82 1.09 -9.85 0.96
C TRP A 82 -0.17 -9.12 1.40
N ARG A 83 -1.06 -8.89 0.43
CA ARG A 83 -2.35 -8.24 0.62
C ARG A 83 -3.30 -8.68 -0.48
N TYR A 84 -4.53 -9.01 -0.12
CA TYR A 84 -5.62 -9.24 -1.04
C TYR A 84 -6.72 -8.22 -0.84
N VAL A 85 -7.18 -7.65 -1.95
CA VAL A 85 -8.47 -6.96 -2.01
C VAL A 85 -9.43 -7.89 -2.73
N MET A 86 -10.55 -8.20 -2.08
CA MET A 86 -11.50 -9.18 -2.57
C MET A 86 -12.94 -8.73 -2.37
N GLN A 87 -13.78 -9.04 -3.34
CA GLN A 87 -15.22 -9.01 -3.21
C GLN A 87 -15.63 -10.34 -2.56
N LEU A 88 -16.11 -10.26 -1.32
CA LEU A 88 -16.50 -11.42 -0.51
C LEU A 88 -17.99 -11.34 -0.22
N ARG A 89 -18.68 -12.47 -0.40
CA ARG A 89 -20.08 -12.65 0.01
C ARG A 89 -20.17 -13.75 1.05
N PHE A 90 -21.05 -13.53 2.01
CA PHE A 90 -21.41 -14.51 3.02
C PHE A 90 -22.73 -15.15 2.64
N ARG A 91 -22.71 -16.49 2.51
CA ARG A 91 -23.92 -17.29 2.40
C ARG A 91 -24.17 -18.05 3.68
N THR A 92 -25.40 -18.07 4.14
CA THR A 92 -25.81 -18.87 5.29
C THR A 92 -26.87 -19.87 4.88
N GLY A 93 -26.85 -21.05 5.50
CA GLY A 93 -27.80 -22.12 5.27
C GLY A 93 -28.09 -22.92 6.53
N THR A 94 -29.16 -23.71 6.45
CA THR A 94 -29.52 -24.67 7.50
C THR A 94 -28.79 -26.00 7.27
N ASP A 95 -29.19 -27.03 8.02
CA ASP A 95 -28.80 -28.42 7.82
C ASP A 95 -29.29 -29.03 6.48
N VAL A 96 -30.25 -28.39 5.80
CA VAL A 96 -30.77 -28.85 4.51
C VAL A 96 -29.86 -28.40 3.36
N PRO A 97 -29.24 -29.32 2.58
CA PRO A 97 -28.45 -28.99 1.38
C PRO A 97 -29.19 -28.06 0.42
N GLY A 98 -28.47 -27.11 -0.20
CA GLY A 98 -29.05 -26.18 -1.18
C GLY A 98 -29.93 -25.07 -0.60
N SER A 99 -30.07 -24.96 0.73
CA SER A 99 -30.79 -23.86 1.40
C SER A 99 -29.98 -22.56 1.51
N ASP A 100 -28.70 -22.57 1.08
CA ASP A 100 -27.78 -21.48 1.34
C ASP A 100 -28.15 -20.22 0.55
N ARG A 101 -28.21 -19.07 1.22
CA ARG A 101 -28.56 -17.77 0.61
C ARG A 101 -27.50 -16.74 0.92
N VAL A 102 -27.24 -15.85 -0.04
CA VAL A 102 -26.39 -14.67 0.20
C VAL A 102 -27.10 -13.75 1.18
N VAL A 103 -26.47 -13.47 2.32
CA VAL A 103 -27.03 -12.62 3.38
C VAL A 103 -26.25 -11.33 3.59
N ASP A 104 -24.99 -11.29 3.19
CA ASP A 104 -24.12 -10.11 3.26
C ASP A 104 -23.03 -10.19 2.17
N GLY A 105 -22.43 -9.05 1.83
CA GLY A 105 -21.27 -8.99 0.95
C GLY A 105 -20.68 -7.59 0.86
N ASP A 106 -19.35 -7.51 0.71
CA ASP A 106 -18.62 -6.25 0.61
C ASP A 106 -17.26 -6.48 -0.07
N ILE A 107 -16.50 -5.40 -0.25
CA ILE A 107 -15.08 -5.48 -0.58
C ILE A 107 -14.28 -5.49 0.73
N PHE A 108 -13.43 -6.49 0.92
CA PHE A 108 -12.57 -6.61 2.09
C PHE A 108 -11.11 -6.60 1.70
N GLU A 109 -10.28 -6.14 2.63
CA GLU A 109 -8.83 -6.25 2.54
C GLU A 109 -8.32 -7.18 3.65
N ILE A 110 -7.50 -8.16 3.25
CA ILE A 110 -6.76 -9.03 4.17
C ILE A 110 -5.28 -9.02 3.79
N GLY A 111 -4.38 -9.18 4.76
CA GLY A 111 -2.92 -9.06 4.55
C GLY A 111 -2.14 -9.34 5.84
N ASN A 112 -0.80 -9.36 5.77
CA ASN A 112 0.06 -9.62 6.95
C ASN A 112 -0.24 -8.71 8.14
N ARG A 113 -0.77 -7.51 7.86
CA ARG A 113 -0.92 -6.43 8.84
C ARG A 113 -2.34 -5.86 8.88
N CYS A 114 -3.30 -6.56 8.27
CA CYS A 114 -4.70 -6.19 8.30
C CYS A 114 -5.36 -6.84 9.53
N GLN A 115 -6.36 -6.17 10.10
CA GLN A 115 -7.20 -6.77 11.12
C GLN A 115 -8.08 -7.88 10.49
N PRO A 116 -8.41 -8.94 11.25
CA PRO A 116 -9.31 -9.99 10.76
C PRO A 116 -10.72 -9.44 10.53
N ILE A 117 -11.46 -10.07 9.61
CA ILE A 117 -12.91 -9.88 9.51
C ILE A 117 -13.54 -10.66 10.67
N VAL A 118 -14.32 -9.99 11.50
CA VAL A 118 -14.98 -10.58 12.66
C VAL A 118 -16.42 -10.90 12.27
N LEU A 119 -16.75 -12.19 12.19
CA LEU A 119 -18.07 -12.67 11.81
C LEU A 119 -18.81 -13.21 13.03
N ARG A 120 -19.93 -12.58 13.39
CA ARG A 120 -20.85 -13.01 14.45
C ARG A 120 -22.04 -13.74 13.83
N ILE A 121 -22.25 -14.98 14.25
CA ILE A 121 -23.39 -15.82 13.86
C ILE A 121 -24.46 -15.67 14.93
N ALA A 122 -25.41 -14.76 14.70
CA ALA A 122 -26.41 -14.38 15.70
C ALA A 122 -27.62 -15.34 15.76
N ASP A 123 -27.75 -16.25 14.79
CA ASP A 123 -28.90 -17.14 14.64
C ASP A 123 -28.51 -18.62 14.77
N THR A 124 -29.15 -19.33 15.70
CA THR A 124 -28.92 -20.75 15.98
C THR A 124 -29.37 -21.68 14.85
N GLN A 125 -30.19 -21.18 13.92
CA GLN A 125 -30.59 -21.91 12.72
C GLN A 125 -29.49 -21.98 11.66
N VAL A 126 -28.51 -21.08 11.72
CA VAL A 126 -27.36 -21.11 10.80
C VAL A 126 -26.52 -22.33 11.15
N LYS A 127 -26.47 -23.30 10.24
CA LYS A 127 -25.63 -24.52 10.35
C LYS A 127 -24.50 -24.53 9.33
N ARG A 128 -24.61 -23.72 8.27
CA ARG A 128 -23.59 -23.61 7.23
C ARG A 128 -23.31 -22.15 6.91
N VAL A 129 -22.02 -21.85 6.72
CA VAL A 129 -21.56 -20.56 6.24
C VAL A 129 -20.60 -20.79 5.07
N CYS A 130 -20.91 -20.27 3.89
CA CYS A 130 -20.03 -20.30 2.73
C CYS A 130 -19.49 -18.89 2.45
N LEU A 131 -18.17 -18.80 2.29
CA LEU A 131 -17.47 -17.58 1.89
C LEU A 131 -17.20 -17.65 0.39
N GLU A 132 -17.82 -16.75 -0.36
CA GLU A 132 -17.73 -16.67 -1.81
C GLU A 132 -16.82 -15.50 -2.21
N ILE A 133 -15.67 -15.78 -2.82
CA ILE A 133 -14.57 -14.83 -3.06
C ILE A 133 -14.35 -14.59 -4.55
N ARG A 134 -14.21 -13.31 -4.93
CA ARG A 134 -13.64 -12.84 -6.21
C ARG A 134 -12.51 -11.87 -5.91
N PHE A 135 -11.31 -12.13 -6.41
CA PHE A 135 -10.17 -11.23 -6.22
C PHE A 135 -10.29 -9.97 -7.09
N ILE A 136 -9.91 -8.83 -6.52
CA ILE A 136 -9.82 -7.54 -7.21
C ILE A 136 -8.35 -7.14 -7.39
N ASP A 137 -7.53 -7.41 -6.39
CA ASP A 137 -6.09 -7.09 -6.36
C ASP A 137 -5.37 -8.10 -5.45
N LYS A 138 -4.22 -8.59 -5.93
CA LYS A 138 -3.32 -9.48 -5.22
C LYS A 138 -1.92 -8.87 -5.23
N MET A 139 -1.42 -8.57 -4.04
CA MET A 139 -0.06 -8.10 -3.83
C MET A 139 0.75 -9.22 -3.19
N TYR A 140 1.88 -9.57 -3.81
CA TYR A 140 2.94 -10.36 -3.22
C TYR A 140 4.27 -9.65 -3.44
N ASP A 141 4.98 -9.38 -2.36
CA ASP A 141 6.30 -8.81 -2.38
C ASP A 141 7.25 -9.68 -1.56
N PHE A 142 7.97 -10.55 -2.27
CA PHE A 142 8.94 -11.45 -1.66
C PHE A 142 10.16 -10.65 -1.21
N LEU A 143 10.43 -10.67 0.09
CA LEU A 143 11.51 -9.90 0.67
C LEU A 143 12.85 -10.49 0.23
N PRO A 144 13.83 -9.65 -0.16
CA PRO A 144 15.14 -10.14 -0.60
C PRO A 144 15.86 -10.87 0.54
N LYS A 145 16.38 -12.05 0.25
CA LYS A 145 17.22 -12.82 1.19
C LYS A 145 18.63 -12.26 1.35
N PHE A 146 19.03 -11.33 0.48
CA PHE A 146 20.37 -10.73 0.42
C PHE A 146 21.48 -11.77 0.19
N GLU A 147 21.27 -12.66 -0.78
CA GLU A 147 22.24 -13.69 -1.20
C GLU A 147 23.06 -13.26 -2.43
N THR A 148 22.71 -12.13 -3.04
CA THR A 148 23.33 -11.61 -4.27
C THR A 148 23.74 -10.15 -4.09
N GLY A 149 24.91 -9.78 -4.59
CA GLY A 149 25.45 -8.43 -4.47
C GLY A 149 26.94 -8.38 -4.76
N ASP A 150 27.47 -7.17 -4.95
CA ASP A 150 28.90 -6.90 -5.17
C ASP A 150 29.64 -6.57 -3.87
N THR A 151 28.94 -6.46 -2.73
CA THR A 151 29.50 -6.20 -1.40
C THR A 151 28.96 -7.22 -0.39
N VAL A 152 29.84 -7.76 0.45
CA VAL A 152 29.50 -8.65 1.57
C VAL A 152 29.55 -7.87 2.87
N LEU A 153 28.46 -7.85 3.63
CA LEU A 153 28.38 -7.29 4.97
C LEU A 153 28.49 -8.44 5.97
N ARG A 154 29.49 -8.42 6.86
CA ARG A 154 29.74 -9.49 7.84
C ARG A 154 29.27 -9.06 9.24
N PHE A 155 28.37 -9.85 9.83
CA PHE A 155 27.81 -9.65 11.17
C PHE A 155 28.19 -10.83 12.06
N GLY A 156 29.31 -10.74 12.76
CA GLY A 156 29.90 -11.88 13.49
C GLY A 156 30.01 -13.13 12.59
N GLY A 157 29.20 -14.16 12.89
CA GLY A 157 29.16 -15.43 12.15
C GLY A 157 28.22 -15.48 10.93
N GLN A 158 27.49 -14.40 10.62
CA GLN A 158 26.54 -14.33 9.51
C GLN A 158 26.94 -13.28 8.48
N SER A 159 26.37 -13.34 7.27
CA SER A 159 26.67 -12.36 6.22
C SER A 159 25.48 -12.07 5.32
N LEU A 160 25.40 -10.83 4.82
CA LEU A 160 24.48 -10.40 3.77
C LEU A 160 25.28 -9.99 2.54
N ARG A 161 24.76 -10.28 1.35
CA ARG A 161 25.27 -9.78 0.07
C ARG A 161 24.33 -8.70 -0.45
N VAL A 162 24.90 -7.52 -0.72
CA VAL A 162 24.15 -6.33 -1.11
C VAL A 162 24.83 -5.63 -2.29
N HIS A 163 24.09 -4.74 -2.95
CA HIS A 163 24.67 -3.84 -3.95
C HIS A 163 25.25 -2.62 -3.24
N GLY A 164 26.58 -2.56 -3.11
CA GLY A 164 27.27 -1.53 -2.34
C GLY A 164 26.96 -0.12 -2.82
N ALA A 165 26.84 0.08 -4.13
CA ALA A 165 26.42 1.36 -4.72
C ALA A 165 25.04 1.83 -4.27
N MET A 166 24.12 0.90 -4.00
CA MET A 166 22.79 1.21 -3.50
C MET A 166 22.85 1.67 -2.04
N LEU A 167 23.64 0.97 -1.21
CA LEU A 167 23.82 1.34 0.18
C LEU A 167 24.57 2.68 0.33
N GLY A 168 25.61 2.89 -0.48
CA GLY A 168 26.37 4.14 -0.51
C GLY A 168 25.56 5.36 -0.96
N LEU A 169 24.48 5.14 -1.75
CA LEU A 169 23.55 6.21 -2.11
C LEU A 169 22.74 6.72 -0.90
N TYR A 170 22.47 5.87 0.08
CA TYR A 170 21.66 6.19 1.26
C TYR A 170 22.49 6.55 2.51
N SER A 171 23.80 6.31 2.48
CA SER A 171 24.71 6.56 3.59
C SER A 171 26.12 6.89 3.11
N LYS A 172 26.60 8.10 3.40
CA LYS A 172 27.99 8.49 3.15
C LYS A 172 28.97 7.64 3.96
N TYR A 173 28.60 7.33 5.21
CA TYR A 173 29.37 6.47 6.09
C TYR A 173 29.57 5.06 5.48
N MET A 174 28.50 4.44 4.99
CA MET A 174 28.64 3.14 4.33
C MET A 174 29.37 3.26 3.00
N ALA A 175 29.20 4.36 2.26
CA ALA A 175 29.93 4.60 1.02
C ALA A 175 31.46 4.65 1.25
N GLU A 176 31.90 5.26 2.35
CA GLU A 176 33.31 5.29 2.78
C GLU A 176 33.81 3.90 3.17
N LYS A 177 33.07 3.17 4.04
CA LYS A 177 33.40 1.79 4.42
C LYS A 177 33.53 0.85 3.20
N ILE A 178 32.66 1.00 2.21
CA ILE A 178 32.69 0.20 0.98
C ILE A 178 33.92 0.54 0.13
N LYS A 179 34.30 1.81 0.06
CA LYS A 179 35.55 2.23 -0.61
C LYS A 179 36.76 1.64 0.11
N GLU A 180 36.82 1.73 1.44
CA GLU A 180 37.94 1.18 2.22
C GLU A 180 38.08 -0.35 2.04
N ALA A 181 36.97 -1.06 1.85
CA ALA A 181 36.97 -2.51 1.61
C ALA A 181 37.49 -2.93 0.21
N HIS A 182 37.84 -1.96 -0.66
CA HIS A 182 38.26 -2.07 -2.08
C HIS A 182 38.58 -3.47 -2.62
N GLU A 183 39.57 -4.19 -2.06
CA GLU A 183 40.06 -5.48 -2.58
C GLU A 183 39.28 -6.70 -2.08
N THR A 184 38.72 -6.64 -0.88
CA THR A 184 38.03 -7.78 -0.26
C THR A 184 36.53 -7.77 -0.56
N ALA A 185 35.97 -6.60 -0.86
CA ALA A 185 34.53 -6.35 -0.94
C ALA A 185 33.76 -6.82 0.31
N VAL A 186 34.45 -6.97 1.45
CA VAL A 186 33.87 -7.36 2.74
C VAL A 186 33.92 -6.16 3.67
N VAL A 187 32.75 -5.75 4.14
CA VAL A 187 32.61 -4.72 5.18
C VAL A 187 32.27 -5.42 6.49
N ASP A 188 33.10 -5.20 7.51
CA ASP A 188 32.82 -5.66 8.87
C ASP A 188 31.76 -4.78 9.54
N MET A 189 30.70 -5.43 10.02
CA MET A 189 29.56 -4.82 10.69
C MET A 189 29.57 -5.12 12.19
N GLU A 190 30.66 -5.71 12.70
CA GLU A 190 30.86 -6.04 14.11
C GLU A 190 29.77 -7.02 14.63
N ASP A 191 29.53 -7.05 15.94
CA ASP A 191 28.50 -7.90 16.58
C ASP A 191 27.08 -7.29 16.50
N SER A 192 26.80 -6.50 15.46
CA SER A 192 25.51 -5.86 15.27
C SER A 192 24.42 -6.87 14.90
N ASP A 193 23.17 -6.59 15.28
CA ASP A 193 22.04 -7.45 14.92
C ASP A 193 21.71 -7.34 13.42
N ILE A 194 21.96 -8.44 12.71
CA ILE A 194 21.67 -8.60 11.29
C ILE A 194 20.18 -8.42 10.97
N SER A 195 19.27 -8.80 11.89
CA SER A 195 17.82 -8.70 11.67
C SER A 195 17.39 -7.24 11.63
N SER A 196 17.89 -6.44 12.57
CA SER A 196 17.68 -4.99 12.58
C SER A 196 18.23 -4.32 11.32
N PHE A 197 19.40 -4.75 10.82
CA PHE A 197 19.95 -4.19 9.58
C PHE A 197 19.18 -4.60 8.32
N LYS A 198 18.58 -5.80 8.29
CA LYS A 198 17.69 -6.20 7.18
C LYS A 198 16.52 -5.24 7.00
N GLU A 199 15.95 -4.72 8.09
CA GLU A 199 14.88 -3.71 8.00
C GLU A 199 15.33 -2.44 7.27
N VAL A 200 16.57 -1.98 7.52
CA VAL A 200 17.17 -0.86 6.78
C VAL A 200 17.26 -1.19 5.29
N LEU A 201 17.75 -2.38 4.95
CA LEU A 201 17.87 -2.81 3.56
C LEU A 201 16.51 -2.93 2.86
N TYR A 202 15.46 -3.38 3.55
CA TYR A 202 14.10 -3.41 3.00
C TYR A 202 13.57 -2.01 2.64
N GLN A 203 13.99 -0.96 3.36
CA GLN A 203 13.63 0.42 3.02
C GLN A 203 14.45 1.00 1.85
N ILE A 204 15.66 0.49 1.63
CA ILE A 204 16.56 0.90 0.55
C ILE A 204 16.16 0.20 -0.78
N TYR A 205 15.87 -1.09 -0.72
CA TYR A 205 15.45 -1.88 -1.87
C TYR A 205 13.98 -1.56 -2.23
N PRO A 206 13.52 -1.83 -3.47
CA PRO A 206 12.17 -1.53 -3.93
C PRO A 206 11.12 -2.51 -3.39
N THR A 207 11.17 -2.77 -2.08
CA THR A 207 10.17 -3.57 -1.37
C THR A 207 8.97 -2.69 -0.99
N LYS A 208 7.87 -3.36 -0.66
CA LYS A 208 6.64 -2.80 -0.09
C LYS A 208 6.62 -2.90 1.43
N ARG A 209 7.73 -3.34 2.06
CA ARG A 209 7.90 -3.41 3.52
C ARG A 209 7.56 -2.06 4.17
N PRO A 210 6.47 -1.95 4.95
CA PRO A 210 6.12 -0.68 5.58
C PRO A 210 7.16 -0.25 6.63
N ILE A 211 7.45 1.06 6.71
CA ILE A 211 8.41 1.66 7.67
C ILE A 211 8.11 1.25 9.12
N TRP A 212 6.83 1.11 9.47
CA TRP A 212 6.38 0.81 10.83
C TRP A 212 6.45 -0.67 11.19
N SER A 213 6.85 -1.54 10.27
CA SER A 213 6.78 -2.99 10.50
C SER A 213 7.62 -3.48 11.69
N ASP A 214 8.85 -2.99 11.80
CA ASP A 214 9.67 -3.05 13.00
C ASP A 214 10.37 -1.70 13.15
N PHE A 215 9.57 -0.70 13.50
CA PHE A 215 10.01 0.69 13.59
C PHE A 215 11.21 0.87 14.52
N LYS A 216 11.27 0.10 15.61
CA LYS A 216 12.32 0.18 16.62
C LYS A 216 13.64 -0.40 16.09
N ALA A 217 13.62 -1.59 15.50
CA ALA A 217 14.82 -2.21 14.93
C ALA A 217 15.36 -1.37 13.76
N LEU A 218 14.47 -0.93 12.87
CA LEU A 218 14.78 -0.04 11.75
C LEU A 218 15.50 1.24 12.22
N THR A 219 14.91 1.94 13.19
CA THR A 219 15.45 3.21 13.68
C THR A 219 16.83 3.03 14.32
N LYS A 220 17.00 2.00 15.16
CA LYS A 220 18.29 1.72 15.82
C LYS A 220 19.39 1.41 14.82
N ALA A 221 19.12 0.54 13.85
CA ALA A 221 20.10 0.19 12.82
C ALA A 221 20.43 1.40 11.92
N ALA A 222 19.43 2.19 11.53
CA ALA A 222 19.65 3.39 10.74
C ALA A 222 20.54 4.43 11.46
N ILE A 223 20.38 4.59 12.78
CA ILE A 223 21.24 5.47 13.60
C ILE A 223 22.66 4.91 13.68
N LEU A 224 22.80 3.62 14.05
CA LEU A 224 24.09 2.97 14.26
C LEU A 224 24.97 3.05 13.00
N PHE A 225 24.38 2.79 11.83
CA PHE A 225 25.08 2.79 10.55
C PHE A 225 24.94 4.10 9.76
N LYS A 226 24.43 5.16 10.39
CA LYS A 226 24.29 6.50 9.79
C LYS A 226 23.66 6.46 8.39
N VAL A 227 22.53 5.78 8.28
CA VAL A 227 21.79 5.64 7.01
C VAL A 227 20.83 6.81 6.88
N ASP A 228 21.40 7.98 6.61
CA ASP A 228 20.72 9.27 6.61
C ASP A 228 19.45 9.31 5.75
N GLY A 229 19.46 8.67 4.58
CA GLY A 229 18.28 8.57 3.72
C GLY A 229 17.12 7.84 4.40
N VAL A 230 17.39 6.77 5.15
CA VAL A 230 16.39 6.03 5.93
C VAL A 230 16.00 6.80 7.20
N LEU A 231 16.94 7.48 7.85
CA LEU A 231 16.66 8.34 9.01
C LEU A 231 15.68 9.48 8.64
N GLU A 232 15.81 10.07 7.45
CA GLU A 232 14.85 11.06 6.95
C GLU A 232 13.46 10.43 6.77
N MET A 233 13.37 9.22 6.21
CA MET A 233 12.10 8.50 6.03
C MET A 233 11.42 8.19 7.37
N VAL A 234 12.17 7.66 8.34
CA VAL A 234 11.69 7.36 9.71
C VAL A 234 11.24 8.64 10.41
N THR A 235 12.03 9.71 10.30
CA THR A 235 11.70 11.03 10.87
C THR A 235 10.40 11.58 10.29
N LYS A 236 10.25 11.58 8.95
CA LYS A 236 9.02 12.02 8.29
C LYS A 236 7.81 11.21 8.73
N TYR A 237 7.94 9.88 8.78
CA TYR A 237 6.87 8.99 9.21
C TYR A 237 6.37 9.34 10.62
N LEU A 238 7.28 9.43 11.61
CA LEU A 238 6.93 9.74 12.99
C LEU A 238 6.22 11.10 13.12
N ILE A 239 6.71 12.11 12.39
CA ILE A 239 6.13 13.45 12.38
C ILE A 239 4.71 13.43 11.81
N SER A 240 4.51 12.73 10.70
CA SER A 240 3.21 12.63 10.02
C SER A 240 2.21 11.70 10.69
N TYR A 241 2.61 10.95 11.72
CA TYR A 241 1.75 9.92 12.32
C TYR A 241 0.55 10.54 13.06
N GLU A 242 -0.67 10.37 12.55
CA GLU A 242 -1.86 11.07 13.04
C GLU A 242 -2.40 10.53 14.37
N HIS A 243 -2.08 9.28 14.72
CA HIS A 243 -2.60 8.63 15.92
C HIS A 243 -1.78 8.91 17.20
N MET A 244 -0.99 9.97 17.22
CA MET A 244 -0.12 10.33 18.34
C MET A 244 -0.05 11.85 18.52
N TYR A 245 -0.21 12.31 19.77
CA TYR A 245 -0.06 13.73 20.12
C TYR A 245 1.41 14.17 20.06
N LEU A 246 1.68 15.47 20.00
CA LEU A 246 3.03 16.00 19.82
C LEU A 246 3.98 15.59 20.96
N GLU A 247 3.52 15.65 22.21
CA GLU A 247 4.26 15.26 23.41
C GLU A 247 4.69 13.79 23.33
N GLN A 248 3.77 12.93 22.89
CA GLN A 248 4.02 11.51 22.69
C GLN A 248 5.04 11.28 21.56
N LYS A 249 4.93 12.03 20.45
CA LYS A 249 5.90 11.97 19.34
C LYS A 249 7.31 12.36 19.80
N ILE A 250 7.43 13.42 20.60
CA ILE A 250 8.70 13.87 21.18
C ILE A 250 9.24 12.79 22.12
N GLY A 251 8.40 12.26 23.02
CA GLY A 251 8.78 11.20 23.94
C GLY A 251 9.26 9.93 23.24
N GLU A 252 8.57 9.47 22.20
CA GLU A 252 8.99 8.30 21.42
C GLU A 252 10.28 8.58 20.61
N ALA A 253 10.42 9.77 20.02
CA ALA A 253 11.65 10.15 19.34
C ALA A 253 12.86 10.13 20.29
N ILE A 254 12.70 10.63 21.51
CA ILE A 254 13.74 10.59 22.56
C ILE A 254 14.08 9.16 22.95
N LYS A 255 13.08 8.30 23.19
CA LYS A 255 13.30 6.88 23.54
C LYS A 255 14.08 6.13 22.44
N LEU A 256 13.85 6.49 21.18
CA LEU A 256 14.54 5.93 20.03
C LEU A 256 15.88 6.62 19.71
N GLN A 257 16.25 7.67 20.46
CA GLN A 257 17.41 8.53 20.20
C GLN A 257 17.40 9.19 18.81
N LEU A 258 16.20 9.40 18.26
CA LEU A 258 16.00 10.04 16.96
C LEU A 258 15.97 11.57 17.13
N TRP A 259 17.12 12.14 17.48
CA TRP A 259 17.27 13.59 17.74
C TRP A 259 16.82 14.43 16.55
N SER A 260 17.00 13.91 15.33
CA SER A 260 16.56 14.57 14.11
C SER A 260 15.06 14.88 14.11
N ALA A 261 14.25 13.96 14.64
CA ALA A 261 12.81 14.12 14.76
C ALA A 261 12.42 15.05 15.91
N VAL A 262 13.11 14.99 17.05
CA VAL A 262 12.87 15.92 18.18
C VAL A 262 13.02 17.37 17.74
N GLU A 263 14.13 17.69 17.06
CA GLU A 263 14.38 19.05 16.56
C GLU A 263 13.30 19.50 15.57
N GLU A 264 12.90 18.64 14.63
CA GLU A 264 11.93 18.95 13.59
C GLU A 264 10.51 19.14 14.15
N LEU A 265 10.10 18.32 15.12
CA LEU A 265 8.82 18.41 15.82
C LEU A 265 8.70 19.74 16.58
N VAL A 266 9.73 20.09 17.35
CA VAL A 266 9.76 21.33 18.14
C VAL A 266 9.85 22.56 17.23
N TYR A 267 10.70 22.50 16.19
CA TYR A 267 10.84 23.58 15.21
C TYR A 267 9.50 23.93 14.55
N LYS A 268 8.77 22.92 14.07
CA LYS A 268 7.43 23.10 13.48
C LYS A 268 6.42 23.60 14.49
N ALA A 269 6.40 23.02 15.69
CA ALA A 269 5.49 23.45 16.74
C ALA A 269 5.70 24.92 17.16
N GLU A 270 6.94 25.41 17.16
CA GLU A 270 7.23 26.82 17.42
C GLU A 270 6.77 27.72 16.25
N HIS A 271 7.04 27.34 15.00
CA HIS A 271 6.56 28.08 13.82
C HIS A 271 5.02 28.18 13.77
N ASP A 272 4.32 27.12 14.14
CA ASP A 272 2.86 27.08 14.15
C ASP A 272 2.25 27.70 15.43
N GLY A 273 3.09 28.19 16.37
CA GLY A 273 2.67 28.75 17.66
C GLY A 273 2.10 27.72 18.66
N PHE A 274 2.11 26.44 18.30
CA PHE A 274 1.63 25.34 19.13
C PHE A 274 2.55 25.13 20.35
N TRP A 275 3.87 25.25 20.18
CA TRP A 275 4.84 25.12 21.27
C TRP A 275 4.57 26.12 22.39
N ALA A 276 4.43 27.41 22.05
CA ALA A 276 4.09 28.46 23.01
C ALA A 276 2.72 28.23 23.68
N THR A 277 1.80 27.54 23.02
CA THR A 277 0.51 27.15 23.60
C THR A 277 0.68 26.04 24.63
N MET A 278 1.45 24.99 24.32
CA MET A 278 1.75 23.92 25.28
C MET A 278 2.42 24.43 26.56
N ILE A 279 3.40 25.33 26.43
CA ILE A 279 4.06 25.95 27.60
C ILE A 279 3.05 26.71 28.46
N ARG A 280 2.16 27.50 27.84
CA ARG A 280 1.10 28.23 28.56
C ARG A 280 0.09 27.29 29.22
N SER A 281 -0.15 26.12 28.63
CA SER A 281 -1.00 25.06 29.18
C SER A 281 -0.34 24.25 30.30
N GLY A 282 0.91 24.54 30.66
CA GLY A 282 1.60 23.96 31.81
C GLY A 282 2.69 22.93 31.49
N LEU A 283 2.99 22.68 30.21
CA LEU A 283 4.12 21.83 29.81
C LEU A 283 5.43 22.37 30.41
N ASN A 284 6.21 21.51 31.07
CA ASN A 284 7.57 21.83 31.48
C ASN A 284 8.57 20.90 30.75
N PRO A 285 9.12 21.35 29.60
CA PRO A 285 9.97 20.50 28.76
C PRO A 285 11.22 19.98 29.47
N GLU A 286 11.80 20.77 30.38
CA GLU A 286 13.00 20.39 31.12
C GLU A 286 12.70 19.23 32.08
N ARG A 287 11.54 19.25 32.74
CA ARG A 287 11.09 18.17 33.63
C ARG A 287 10.59 16.93 32.87
N GLU A 288 9.87 17.14 31.78
CA GLU A 288 9.21 16.05 31.04
C GLU A 288 10.17 15.31 30.11
N PHE A 289 11.07 16.03 29.44
CA PHE A 289 12.01 15.46 28.47
C PHE A 289 13.44 15.37 29.00
N GLY A 290 13.72 16.00 30.15
CA GLY A 290 15.03 16.01 30.78
C GLY A 290 15.90 17.20 30.37
N ALA A 291 16.67 17.74 31.34
CA ALA A 291 17.45 18.96 31.19
C ALA A 291 18.44 18.92 30.00
N ASN A 292 19.14 17.80 29.82
CA ASN A 292 20.11 17.66 28.72
C ASN A 292 19.46 17.78 27.34
N ILE A 293 18.31 17.14 27.14
CA ILE A 293 17.58 17.17 25.87
C ILE A 293 17.00 18.57 25.65
N TYR A 294 16.47 19.17 26.70
CA TYR A 294 15.93 20.53 26.66
C TYR A 294 17.00 21.54 26.22
N HIS A 295 18.16 21.55 26.87
CA HIS A 295 19.21 22.52 26.59
C HIS A 295 19.96 22.28 25.28
N ASN A 296 20.22 21.02 24.92
CA ASN A 296 21.11 20.70 23.79
C ASN A 296 20.36 20.46 22.47
N THR A 297 19.05 20.19 22.51
CA THR A 297 18.28 19.83 21.31
C THR A 297 17.07 20.73 21.13
N ILE A 298 16.23 20.87 22.16
CA ILE A 298 14.96 21.62 22.07
C ILE A 298 15.21 23.13 21.95
N LEU A 299 15.98 23.74 22.86
CA LEU A 299 16.25 25.18 22.85
C LEU A 299 16.92 25.65 21.54
N PRO A 300 17.95 24.98 21.00
CA PRO A 300 18.53 25.33 19.70
C PRO A 300 17.52 25.28 18.55
N ALA A 301 16.64 24.27 18.52
CA ALA A 301 15.61 24.15 17.50
C ALA A 301 14.60 25.32 17.57
N ILE A 302 14.16 25.70 18.78
CA ILE A 302 13.28 26.87 19.00
C ILE A 302 13.97 28.16 18.59
N ALA A 303 15.22 28.36 18.99
CA ALA A 303 15.97 29.56 18.65
C ALA A 303 16.11 29.70 17.13
N LYS A 304 16.38 28.59 16.43
CA LYS A 304 16.43 28.55 14.97
C LYS A 304 15.07 28.83 14.33
N ALA A 305 13.98 28.29 14.88
CA ALA A 305 12.61 28.55 14.44
C ALA A 305 12.29 30.05 14.52
N LYS A 306 12.58 30.69 15.66
CA LYS A 306 12.37 32.14 15.86
C LYS A 306 13.21 33.01 14.93
N ALA A 307 14.40 32.55 14.57
CA ALA A 307 15.32 33.28 13.68
C ALA A 307 14.99 33.10 12.19
N THR A 308 14.09 32.19 11.82
CA THR A 308 13.76 31.87 10.42
C THR A 308 12.32 32.27 10.08
N PRO A 309 12.08 32.84 8.88
CA PRO A 309 10.72 33.05 8.37
C PRO A 309 9.88 31.77 8.35
N LEU A 310 8.57 31.93 8.50
CA LEU A 310 7.60 30.84 8.41
C LEU A 310 7.70 30.11 7.06
N GLY A 311 7.56 28.79 7.10
CA GLY A 311 7.56 27.94 5.90
C GLY A 311 8.95 27.52 5.40
N ILE A 312 10.03 27.99 6.04
CA ILE A 312 11.38 27.48 5.76
C ILE A 312 11.56 26.15 6.52
N PRO A 313 11.98 25.06 5.84
CA PRO A 313 12.23 23.79 6.53
C PRO A 313 13.51 23.87 7.38
N LEU A 314 13.52 23.17 8.51
CA LEU A 314 14.70 23.11 9.40
C LEU A 314 15.94 22.54 8.69
N ARG A 315 15.73 21.53 7.83
CA ARG A 315 16.77 20.84 7.05
C ARG A 315 16.39 20.76 5.58
N LYS A 316 17.41 20.73 4.72
CA LYS A 316 17.23 20.35 3.32
C LYS A 316 16.93 18.85 3.22
N PRO A 317 16.16 18.40 2.22
CA PRO A 317 15.99 16.99 1.92
C PRO A 317 17.35 16.30 1.73
N PHE A 318 17.45 15.02 2.09
CA PHE A 318 18.69 14.25 1.88
C PHE A 318 18.93 13.96 0.40
N PHE A 319 17.86 13.69 -0.35
CA PHE A 319 17.93 13.43 -1.78
C PHE A 319 17.63 14.70 -2.59
N ASP A 320 18.54 15.02 -3.50
CA ASP A 320 18.35 16.05 -4.51
C ASP A 320 17.92 15.44 -5.86
N GLU A 321 17.41 16.29 -6.74
CA GLU A 321 17.14 15.88 -8.13
C GLU A 321 18.44 15.55 -8.85
N VAL A 322 18.51 14.34 -9.41
CA VAL A 322 19.69 13.87 -10.12
C VAL A 322 19.68 14.36 -11.56
N ASN A 323 20.76 15.01 -11.98
CA ASN A 323 21.02 15.31 -13.38
C ASN A 323 21.86 14.19 -13.99
N PHE A 324 21.19 13.21 -14.62
CA PHE A 324 21.83 12.05 -15.25
C PHE A 324 22.81 12.40 -16.38
N ARG A 325 22.78 13.63 -16.91
CA ARG A 325 23.68 14.07 -17.98
C ARG A 325 24.88 14.86 -17.47
N SER A 326 25.01 15.03 -16.14
CA SER A 326 26.10 15.80 -15.56
C SER A 326 27.45 15.12 -15.72
N ALA A 327 28.48 15.89 -16.07
CA ALA A 327 29.86 15.41 -16.09
C ALA A 327 30.36 15.00 -14.70
N SER A 328 29.86 15.60 -13.62
CA SER A 328 30.24 15.22 -12.25
C SER A 328 29.80 13.79 -11.90
N GLU A 329 28.63 13.37 -12.40
CA GLU A 329 28.09 12.03 -12.16
C GLU A 329 28.90 10.95 -12.89
N ALA A 330 29.61 11.31 -13.96
CA ALA A 330 30.50 10.40 -14.68
C ALA A 330 31.70 9.94 -13.85
N TRP A 331 32.18 10.80 -12.94
CA TRP A 331 33.33 10.52 -12.08
C TRP A 331 32.97 9.79 -10.79
N ASN A 332 31.68 9.56 -10.53
CA ASN A 332 31.23 8.85 -9.35
C ASN A 332 31.43 7.32 -9.51
N PRO A 333 32.23 6.65 -8.66
CA PRO A 333 32.53 5.21 -8.80
C PRO A 333 31.32 4.29 -8.56
N PHE A 334 30.23 4.84 -8.03
CA PHE A 334 28.97 4.14 -7.87
C PHE A 334 28.05 4.26 -9.09
N ASN A 335 28.42 5.07 -10.08
CA ASN A 335 27.66 5.23 -11.31
C ASN A 335 28.24 4.40 -12.46
N VAL A 336 27.38 4.13 -13.44
CA VAL A 336 27.70 3.50 -14.73
C VAL A 336 27.05 4.32 -15.84
N ALA A 337 27.68 4.35 -17.02
CA ALA A 337 27.08 4.94 -18.20
C ALA A 337 25.98 4.03 -18.77
N LEU A 338 24.77 4.55 -18.88
CA LEU A 338 23.62 3.97 -19.54
C LEU A 338 23.39 4.69 -20.88
N ILE A 339 23.66 4.00 -21.98
CA ILE A 339 23.56 4.53 -23.34
C ILE A 339 22.15 4.35 -23.87
N VAL A 340 21.51 5.46 -24.25
CA VAL A 340 20.18 5.49 -24.86
C VAL A 340 20.29 6.19 -26.21
N GLN A 341 20.14 5.45 -27.30
CA GLN A 341 20.26 5.99 -28.67
C GLN A 341 21.56 6.82 -28.88
N GLY A 342 22.68 6.35 -28.30
CA GLY A 342 23.98 7.02 -28.38
C GLY A 342 24.22 8.12 -27.33
N ILE A 343 23.22 8.47 -26.51
CA ILE A 343 23.35 9.49 -25.46
C ILE A 343 23.68 8.81 -24.13
N PRO A 344 24.79 9.17 -23.45
CA PRO A 344 25.13 8.63 -22.15
C PRO A 344 24.34 9.30 -21.01
N LEU A 345 23.76 8.48 -20.14
CA LEU A 345 23.18 8.86 -18.85
C LEU A 345 24.00 8.19 -17.74
N TYR A 346 24.45 8.94 -16.73
CA TYR A 346 25.22 8.40 -15.62
C TYR A 346 24.29 8.04 -14.47
N VAL A 347 24.23 6.74 -14.15
CA VAL A 347 23.20 6.16 -13.28
C VAL A 347 23.85 5.28 -12.23
N ASN A 348 23.33 5.29 -11.01
CA ASN A 348 23.80 4.44 -9.91
C ASN A 348 23.64 2.96 -10.29
N LYS A 349 24.76 2.22 -10.31
CA LYS A 349 24.79 0.82 -10.73
C LYS A 349 24.00 -0.11 -9.82
N GLY A 350 23.88 0.23 -8.53
CA GLY A 350 23.10 -0.52 -7.56
C GLY A 350 21.59 -0.46 -7.85
N ILE A 351 21.08 0.73 -8.19
CA ILE A 351 19.66 0.91 -8.59
C ILE A 351 19.33 0.04 -9.81
N LEU A 352 20.19 0.07 -10.84
CA LEU A 352 19.96 -0.73 -12.05
C LEU A 352 20.07 -2.22 -11.77
N ALA A 353 21.05 -2.66 -10.98
CA ALA A 353 21.21 -4.08 -10.63
C ALA A 353 19.98 -4.65 -9.92
N VAL A 354 19.41 -3.90 -8.98
CA VAL A 354 18.18 -4.28 -8.28
C VAL A 354 16.96 -4.30 -9.20
N ASN A 355 16.97 -3.51 -10.27
CA ASN A 355 15.96 -3.53 -11.33
C ASN A 355 16.42 -4.32 -12.57
N ASN A 356 17.23 -5.37 -12.39
CA ASN A 356 17.65 -6.30 -13.44
C ASN A 356 18.50 -5.69 -14.57
N ASP A 357 19.70 -5.24 -14.22
CA ASP A 357 20.71 -4.73 -15.16
C ASP A 357 21.20 -5.79 -16.20
N LYS A 358 20.91 -7.07 -15.98
CA LYS A 358 21.35 -8.18 -16.85
C LYS A 358 20.69 -8.15 -18.23
N MET A 359 19.54 -7.51 -18.36
CA MET A 359 18.79 -7.43 -19.62
C MET A 359 19.25 -6.30 -20.55
N PHE A 360 20.15 -5.44 -20.09
CA PHE A 360 20.75 -4.38 -20.90
C PHE A 360 21.90 -4.95 -21.75
N GLY A 361 22.11 -4.36 -22.93
CA GLY A 361 23.32 -4.62 -23.70
C GLY A 361 24.56 -4.13 -22.95
N ARG A 362 25.73 -4.70 -23.25
CA ARG A 362 27.00 -4.28 -22.64
C ARG A 362 27.96 -3.74 -23.70
N GLY A 363 28.50 -2.56 -23.45
CA GLY A 363 29.60 -1.97 -24.20
C GLY A 363 30.95 -2.55 -23.77
N ASN A 364 32.00 -2.23 -24.53
CA ASN A 364 33.35 -2.75 -24.29
C ASN A 364 33.97 -2.20 -23.00
N ASN A 365 33.53 -1.04 -22.51
CA ASN A 365 34.07 -0.42 -21.29
C ASN A 365 33.13 -0.62 -20.09
N GLY A 366 32.19 -1.56 -20.19
CA GLY A 366 31.20 -1.84 -19.14
C GLY A 366 29.99 -0.90 -19.15
N GLU A 367 29.81 -0.09 -20.19
CA GLU A 367 28.58 0.70 -20.36
C GLU A 367 27.37 -0.22 -20.53
N LEU A 368 26.22 0.18 -20.01
CA LEU A 368 24.94 -0.49 -20.23
C LEU A 368 24.22 0.16 -21.42
N ILE A 369 23.57 -0.62 -22.26
CA ILE A 369 22.90 -0.14 -23.47
C ILE A 369 21.42 -0.52 -23.41
N VAL A 370 20.54 0.49 -23.48
CA VAL A 370 19.09 0.27 -23.45
C VAL A 370 18.63 -0.41 -24.73
N ARG A 371 17.86 -1.49 -24.60
CA ARG A 371 17.26 -2.19 -25.74
C ARG A 371 16.01 -1.46 -26.21
N ILE A 372 16.11 -0.80 -27.37
CA ILE A 372 14.97 -0.14 -28.02
C ILE A 372 14.24 -1.13 -28.93
N THR A 373 13.04 -1.53 -28.52
CA THR A 373 12.17 -2.44 -29.29
C THR A 373 11.21 -1.69 -30.21
N VAL A 374 10.72 -2.34 -31.26
CA VAL A 374 9.67 -1.81 -32.14
C VAL A 374 8.41 -1.41 -31.36
N ASP A 375 8.01 -2.21 -30.38
CA ASP A 375 6.86 -1.91 -29.51
C ASP A 375 7.04 -0.60 -28.75
N LEU A 376 8.18 -0.42 -28.07
CA LEU A 376 8.52 0.83 -27.41
C LEU A 376 8.49 2.01 -28.39
N THR A 377 9.10 1.85 -29.56
CA THR A 377 9.10 2.89 -30.59
C THR A 377 7.68 3.25 -31.00
N ASN A 378 6.81 2.28 -31.25
CA ASN A 378 5.42 2.51 -31.64
C ASN A 378 4.63 3.24 -30.54
N GLU A 379 4.76 2.82 -29.28
CA GLU A 379 4.09 3.48 -28.16
C GLU A 379 4.60 4.92 -27.96
N CYS A 380 5.90 5.17 -28.15
CA CYS A 380 6.47 6.51 -28.11
C CYS A 380 5.91 7.42 -29.22
N HIS A 381 5.75 6.89 -30.44
CA HIS A 381 5.19 7.66 -31.56
C HIS A 381 3.74 8.09 -31.31
N LYS A 382 2.91 7.24 -30.69
CA LYS A 382 1.51 7.57 -30.36
C LYS A 382 1.39 8.79 -29.45
N ILE A 383 2.39 9.05 -28.61
CA ILE A 383 2.41 10.15 -27.64
C ILE A 383 3.38 11.27 -28.01
N ASN A 384 3.94 11.25 -29.23
CA ASN A 384 4.92 12.21 -29.73
C ASN A 384 6.14 12.39 -28.80
N LYS A 385 6.70 11.27 -28.33
CA LYS A 385 7.88 11.21 -27.47
C LYS A 385 8.99 10.38 -28.12
N ILE A 386 10.22 10.52 -27.62
CA ILE A 386 11.34 9.64 -27.97
C ILE A 386 11.67 8.66 -26.83
N PRO A 387 12.26 7.48 -27.10
CA PRO A 387 12.62 6.52 -26.06
C PRO A 387 13.48 7.08 -24.93
N LEU A 388 14.36 8.05 -25.23
CA LEU A 388 15.18 8.74 -24.23
C LEU A 388 14.34 9.38 -23.11
N GLU A 389 13.22 10.02 -23.45
CA GLU A 389 12.35 10.66 -22.46
C GLU A 389 11.66 9.62 -21.55
N ILE A 390 11.32 8.45 -22.11
CA ILE A 390 10.76 7.34 -21.34
C ILE A 390 11.80 6.77 -20.37
N VAL A 391 13.06 6.63 -20.81
CA VAL A 391 14.15 6.18 -19.94
C VAL A 391 14.43 7.21 -18.83
N GLU A 392 14.42 8.51 -19.13
CA GLU A 392 14.60 9.53 -18.08
C GLU A 392 13.45 9.52 -17.07
N ALA A 393 12.20 9.30 -17.51
CA ALA A 393 11.06 9.13 -16.61
C ALA A 393 11.21 7.87 -15.73
N LEU A 394 11.68 6.76 -16.31
CA LEU A 394 11.99 5.53 -15.58
C LEU A 394 13.04 5.78 -14.50
N LEU A 395 14.15 6.43 -14.85
CA LEU A 395 15.24 6.71 -13.92
C LEU A 395 14.78 7.61 -12.77
N LYS A 396 14.00 8.67 -13.06
CA LYS A 396 13.41 9.54 -12.04
C LYS A 396 12.45 8.79 -11.09
N HIS A 397 11.81 7.73 -11.58
CA HIS A 397 10.90 6.90 -10.80
C HIS A 397 11.63 5.89 -9.88
N ILE A 398 12.66 5.21 -10.39
CA ILE A 398 13.38 4.18 -9.60
C ILE A 398 14.41 4.77 -8.62
N TYR A 399 14.71 6.08 -8.73
CA TYR A 399 15.53 6.80 -7.76
C TYR A 399 14.77 7.14 -6.47
N PRO A 400 15.46 7.45 -5.36
CA PRO A 400 14.85 7.61 -4.04
C PRO A 400 13.72 8.66 -3.94
N LEU A 401 13.77 9.72 -4.77
CA LEU A 401 12.69 10.71 -4.85
C LEU A 401 11.38 10.16 -5.44
N ARG A 402 11.43 9.00 -6.11
CA ARG A 402 10.28 8.26 -6.67
C ARG A 402 9.30 9.14 -7.44
N LYS A 403 9.80 9.94 -8.40
CA LYS A 403 8.93 10.80 -9.19
C LYS A 403 7.88 9.95 -9.93
N PRO A 404 6.61 10.38 -9.94
CA PRO A 404 5.56 9.63 -10.62
C PRO A 404 5.82 9.63 -12.13
N VAL A 405 5.54 8.49 -12.78
CA VAL A 405 5.59 8.41 -14.25
C VAL A 405 4.31 9.08 -14.80
N PRO A 406 4.43 10.00 -15.77
CA PRO A 406 3.25 10.62 -16.39
C PRO A 406 2.31 9.57 -17.01
N ALA A 407 1.00 9.80 -16.89
CA ALA A 407 -0.03 8.82 -17.28
C ALA A 407 0.05 8.46 -18.77
N GLU A 408 0.35 9.45 -19.63
CA GLU A 408 0.52 9.26 -21.06
C GLU A 408 1.72 8.36 -21.40
N MET A 409 2.72 8.26 -20.51
CA MET A 409 3.92 7.45 -20.73
C MET A 409 3.77 6.00 -20.28
N LEU A 410 2.68 5.63 -19.58
CA LEU A 410 2.54 4.30 -18.96
C LEU A 410 2.62 3.14 -19.97
N ARG A 411 1.99 3.25 -21.15
CA ARG A 411 2.05 2.20 -22.17
C ARG A 411 3.47 2.01 -22.74
N ALA A 412 4.17 3.11 -23.00
CA ALA A 412 5.57 3.07 -23.42
C ALA A 412 6.49 2.54 -22.31
N MET A 413 6.21 2.89 -21.05
CA MET A 413 6.92 2.39 -19.88
C MET A 413 6.75 0.86 -19.74
N LEU A 414 5.54 0.32 -19.97
CA LEU A 414 5.33 -1.14 -20.00
C LEU A 414 6.17 -1.81 -21.09
N ALA A 415 6.20 -1.27 -22.30
CA ALA A 415 6.99 -1.83 -23.39
C ALA A 415 8.49 -1.86 -23.04
N LEU A 416 9.02 -0.77 -22.49
CA LEU A 416 10.41 -0.67 -22.06
C LEU A 416 10.73 -1.65 -20.92
N THR A 417 9.93 -1.62 -19.84
CA THR A 417 10.19 -2.39 -18.62
C THR A 417 9.97 -3.89 -18.84
N ARG A 418 9.05 -4.29 -19.74
CA ARG A 418 8.88 -5.68 -20.17
C ARG A 418 10.11 -6.19 -20.91
N ALA A 419 10.67 -5.40 -21.82
CA ALA A 419 11.88 -5.77 -22.57
C ALA A 419 13.11 -5.97 -21.66
N HIS A 420 13.15 -5.26 -20.52
CA HIS A 420 14.21 -5.34 -19.52
C HIS A 420 13.84 -6.18 -18.29
N GLN A 421 12.67 -6.82 -18.28
CA GLN A 421 12.15 -7.63 -17.15
C GLN A 421 12.23 -6.91 -15.79
N MET A 422 11.85 -5.63 -15.75
CA MET A 422 11.86 -4.80 -14.54
C MET A 422 10.57 -5.01 -13.74
N HIS A 423 10.46 -6.14 -13.05
CA HIS A 423 9.22 -6.58 -12.38
C HIS A 423 8.63 -5.54 -11.41
N TYR A 424 9.46 -4.87 -10.60
CA TYR A 424 8.99 -3.84 -9.66
C TYR A 424 8.33 -2.65 -10.37
N VAL A 425 8.88 -2.24 -11.52
CA VAL A 425 8.34 -1.13 -12.30
C VAL A 425 7.09 -1.56 -13.07
N ILE A 426 7.07 -2.79 -13.60
CA ILE A 426 5.87 -3.35 -14.25
C ILE A 426 4.70 -3.34 -13.26
N HIS A 427 4.91 -3.81 -12.03
CA HIS A 427 3.87 -3.80 -11.01
C HIS A 427 3.43 -2.37 -10.64
N TYR A 428 4.36 -1.40 -10.55
CA TYR A 428 3.98 -0.01 -10.37
C TYR A 428 3.09 0.51 -11.51
N VAL A 429 3.48 0.26 -12.76
CA VAL A 429 2.71 0.72 -13.92
C VAL A 429 1.34 0.05 -13.99
N GLU A 430 1.27 -1.25 -13.68
CA GLU A 430 0.01 -1.98 -13.52
C GLU A 430 -0.91 -1.29 -12.51
N GLN A 431 -0.40 -0.95 -11.32
CA GLN A 431 -1.16 -0.24 -10.30
C GLN A 431 -1.65 1.13 -10.79
N CYS A 432 -0.83 1.88 -11.55
CA CYS A 432 -1.29 3.13 -12.18
C CYS A 432 -2.45 2.89 -13.17
N LEU A 433 -2.36 1.88 -14.02
CA LEU A 433 -3.43 1.53 -14.98
C LEU A 433 -4.71 1.05 -14.27
N MET A 434 -4.59 0.36 -13.14
CA MET A 434 -5.73 -0.01 -12.29
C MET A 434 -6.46 1.18 -11.69
N GLN A 435 -5.78 2.34 -11.56
CA GLN A 435 -6.39 3.59 -11.12
C GLN A 435 -6.94 4.43 -12.28
N GLU A 436 -6.66 4.08 -13.54
CA GLU A 436 -7.19 4.76 -14.73
C GLU A 436 -8.60 4.22 -15.05
N PRO A 437 -9.69 4.96 -14.78
CA PRO A 437 -11.03 4.50 -15.14
C PRO A 437 -11.22 4.61 -16.66
N PRO A 438 -11.82 3.60 -17.31
CA PRO A 438 -12.06 3.65 -18.75
C PRO A 438 -13.24 4.60 -19.01
N ILE A 439 -13.08 5.49 -20.00
CA ILE A 439 -14.11 6.47 -20.39
C ILE A 439 -14.91 6.02 -21.61
N CYS A 440 -14.41 5.04 -22.36
CA CYS A 440 -15.09 4.44 -23.51
C CYS A 440 -14.85 2.93 -23.62
N ALA A 441 -15.60 2.26 -24.50
CA ALA A 441 -15.52 0.82 -24.70
C ALA A 441 -14.16 0.38 -25.26
N GLU A 442 -13.53 1.20 -26.10
CA GLU A 442 -12.23 0.94 -26.71
C GLU A 442 -11.11 0.96 -25.67
N GLN A 443 -11.10 1.96 -24.79
CA GLN A 443 -10.14 2.03 -23.67
C GLN A 443 -10.40 0.89 -22.67
N PHE A 444 -11.67 0.53 -22.44
CA PHE A 444 -11.95 -0.61 -21.57
C PHE A 444 -11.42 -1.93 -22.15
N LEU A 445 -11.59 -2.15 -23.47
CA LEU A 445 -11.00 -3.27 -24.17
C LEU A 445 -9.46 -3.23 -24.15
N GLU A 446 -8.86 -2.04 -24.23
CA GLU A 446 -7.41 -1.85 -24.15
C GLU A 446 -6.86 -2.43 -22.84
N HIS A 447 -7.54 -2.23 -21.71
CA HIS A 447 -7.09 -2.76 -20.42
C HIS A 447 -6.97 -4.29 -20.42
N PHE A 448 -7.93 -5.00 -21.02
CA PHE A 448 -7.86 -6.45 -21.19
C PHE A 448 -6.74 -6.85 -22.16
N CYS A 449 -6.57 -6.12 -23.27
CA CYS A 449 -5.47 -6.36 -24.21
C CYS A 449 -4.09 -6.18 -23.54
N LEU A 450 -3.91 -5.14 -22.73
CA LEU A 450 -2.68 -4.88 -22.00
C LEU A 450 -2.43 -5.97 -20.96
N ALA A 451 -3.46 -6.39 -20.23
CA ALA A 451 -3.36 -7.47 -19.26
C ALA A 451 -2.91 -8.78 -19.89
N GLU A 452 -3.48 -9.18 -21.04
CA GLU A 452 -3.05 -10.39 -21.74
C GLU A 452 -1.66 -10.28 -22.38
N LYS A 453 -1.30 -9.10 -22.91
CA LYS A 453 -0.03 -8.86 -23.60
C LYS A 453 1.15 -8.84 -22.63
N TYR A 454 0.97 -8.21 -21.47
CA TYR A 454 2.03 -7.99 -20.50
C TYR A 454 1.93 -8.85 -19.23
N ASP A 455 0.93 -9.74 -19.16
CA ASP A 455 0.68 -10.63 -18.02
C ASP A 455 0.38 -9.86 -16.72
N LEU A 456 -0.53 -8.89 -16.83
CA LEU A 456 -0.92 -7.99 -15.73
C LEU A 456 -2.18 -8.54 -15.03
N GLU A 457 -2.00 -9.47 -14.10
CA GLU A 457 -3.09 -10.16 -13.39
C GLU A 457 -4.01 -9.16 -12.66
N ASN A 458 -3.47 -8.17 -11.96
CA ASN A 458 -4.29 -7.24 -11.19
C ASN A 458 -5.04 -6.25 -12.08
N LEU A 459 -4.49 -5.89 -13.24
CA LEU A 459 -5.23 -5.11 -14.23
C LEU A 459 -6.42 -5.91 -14.79
N LEU A 460 -6.25 -7.21 -15.04
CA LEU A 460 -7.33 -8.10 -15.45
C LEU A 460 -8.41 -8.18 -14.35
N LEU A 461 -8.03 -8.51 -13.12
CA LEU A 461 -8.95 -8.64 -11.98
C LEU A 461 -9.73 -7.35 -11.71
N LYS A 462 -9.04 -6.20 -11.71
CA LYS A 462 -9.69 -4.90 -11.52
C LYS A 462 -10.64 -4.56 -12.68
N SER A 463 -10.27 -4.89 -13.91
CA SER A 463 -11.13 -4.65 -15.08
C SER A 463 -12.37 -5.55 -15.07
N LEU A 464 -12.24 -6.80 -14.65
CA LEU A 464 -13.36 -7.72 -14.42
C LEU A 464 -14.31 -7.19 -13.34
N HIS A 465 -13.77 -6.69 -12.21
CA HIS A 465 -14.59 -6.08 -11.16
C HIS A 465 -15.35 -4.84 -11.65
N ARG A 466 -14.74 -4.01 -12.52
CA ARG A 466 -15.41 -2.84 -13.12
C ARG A 466 -16.64 -3.22 -13.96
N ILE A 467 -16.66 -4.39 -14.60
CA ILE A 467 -17.82 -4.86 -15.38
C ILE A 467 -19.06 -4.98 -14.48
N GLU A 468 -18.89 -5.49 -13.27
CA GLU A 468 -19.99 -5.69 -12.33
C GLU A 468 -20.50 -4.39 -11.71
N ASN A 469 -19.63 -3.38 -11.64
CA ASN A 469 -19.88 -2.16 -10.89
C ASN A 469 -19.92 -0.93 -11.82
N SER A 470 -18.83 -0.16 -11.89
CA SER A 470 -18.81 1.16 -12.52
C SER A 470 -18.92 1.17 -14.06
N CYS A 471 -18.62 0.06 -14.74
CA CYS A 471 -18.44 0.01 -16.19
C CYS A 471 -19.37 -0.99 -16.89
N LYS A 472 -20.45 -1.44 -16.24
CA LYS A 472 -21.43 -2.36 -16.86
C LYS A 472 -21.98 -1.84 -18.19
N HIS A 473 -22.23 -0.54 -18.28
CA HIS A 473 -22.72 0.13 -19.49
C HIS A 473 -21.71 0.16 -20.66
N LEU A 474 -20.41 0.08 -20.36
CA LEU A 474 -19.34 -0.02 -21.37
C LEU A 474 -19.12 -1.46 -21.82
N ALA A 475 -19.32 -2.43 -20.92
CA ALA A 475 -19.05 -3.85 -21.18
C ALA A 475 -19.83 -4.38 -22.39
N MET A 476 -21.12 -4.02 -22.54
CA MET A 476 -21.91 -4.44 -23.70
C MET A 476 -21.32 -3.94 -25.02
N LYS A 477 -21.04 -2.64 -25.12
CA LYS A 477 -20.41 -2.02 -26.31
C LYS A 477 -19.03 -2.61 -26.59
N MET A 478 -18.28 -2.93 -25.53
CA MET A 478 -16.95 -3.53 -25.63
C MET A 478 -17.00 -4.91 -26.30
N THR A 479 -18.01 -5.73 -26.00
CA THR A 479 -18.15 -7.07 -26.60
C THR A 479 -18.48 -7.04 -28.10
N GLU A 480 -19.01 -5.93 -28.60
CA GLU A 480 -19.33 -5.72 -30.02
C GLU A 480 -18.12 -5.24 -30.84
N LEU A 481 -17.02 -4.84 -30.19
CA LEU A 481 -15.83 -4.35 -30.89
C LEU A 481 -15.12 -5.49 -31.64
N PRO A 482 -14.59 -5.24 -32.87
CA PRO A 482 -13.91 -6.27 -33.66
C PRO A 482 -12.73 -6.92 -32.92
N ASN A 483 -12.03 -6.13 -32.11
CA ASN A 483 -10.86 -6.58 -31.36
C ASN A 483 -11.20 -7.46 -30.15
N PHE A 484 -12.46 -7.52 -29.70
CA PHE A 484 -12.87 -8.41 -28.60
C PHE A 484 -12.64 -9.88 -28.95
N SER A 485 -12.88 -10.25 -30.21
CA SER A 485 -12.60 -11.59 -30.75
C SER A 485 -11.12 -11.99 -30.70
N LYS A 486 -10.20 -11.03 -30.54
CA LYS A 486 -8.74 -11.27 -30.47
C LYS A 486 -8.24 -11.61 -29.07
N LEU A 487 -9.04 -11.37 -28.02
CA LEU A 487 -8.71 -11.80 -26.67
C LEU A 487 -8.63 -13.34 -26.59
N ARG A 488 -8.00 -13.89 -25.54
CA ARG A 488 -8.05 -15.34 -25.29
C ARG A 488 -9.46 -15.75 -24.89
N GLU A 489 -9.82 -16.99 -25.19
CA GLU A 489 -11.15 -17.56 -24.89
C GLU A 489 -11.48 -17.45 -23.39
N GLY A 490 -10.57 -17.88 -22.52
CA GLY A 490 -10.78 -17.79 -21.07
C GLY A 490 -11.04 -16.37 -20.56
N THR A 491 -10.39 -15.35 -21.15
CA THR A 491 -10.65 -13.94 -20.78
C THR A 491 -12.03 -13.50 -21.22
N ARG A 492 -12.47 -13.89 -22.43
CA ARG A 492 -13.84 -13.60 -22.88
C ARG A 492 -14.88 -14.28 -22.00
N ASP A 493 -14.65 -15.53 -21.60
CA ASP A 493 -15.56 -16.26 -20.72
C ASP A 493 -15.69 -15.57 -19.35
N LEU A 494 -14.57 -15.12 -18.77
CA LEU A 494 -14.58 -14.33 -17.55
C LEU A 494 -15.34 -13.01 -17.71
N ILE A 495 -15.14 -12.29 -18.81
CA ILE A 495 -15.87 -11.05 -19.11
C ILE A 495 -17.38 -11.30 -19.16
N MET A 496 -17.81 -12.36 -19.86
CA MET A 496 -19.22 -12.72 -19.99
C MET A 496 -19.82 -13.18 -18.65
N ASP A 497 -19.09 -13.97 -17.86
CA ASP A 497 -19.49 -14.34 -16.49
C ASP A 497 -19.73 -13.10 -15.63
N ARG A 498 -18.77 -12.17 -15.59
CA ARG A 498 -18.87 -10.95 -14.78
C ARG A 498 -20.04 -10.07 -15.25
N TYR A 499 -20.28 -9.99 -16.55
CA TYR A 499 -21.40 -9.21 -17.10
C TYR A 499 -22.77 -9.79 -16.73
N CYS A 500 -22.90 -11.13 -16.71
CA CYS A 500 -24.18 -11.82 -16.50
C CYS A 500 -24.47 -12.21 -15.05
N SER A 501 -23.45 -12.38 -14.20
CA SER A 501 -23.58 -13.05 -12.90
C SER A 501 -24.27 -12.21 -11.81
N GLY A 502 -24.34 -10.88 -11.95
CA GLY A 502 -25.01 -10.01 -10.97
C GLY A 502 -24.39 -10.05 -9.56
N TRP A 503 -23.09 -10.36 -9.47
CA TRP A 503 -22.37 -10.57 -8.20
C TRP A 503 -21.98 -9.30 -7.45
N ALA A 504 -22.18 -8.13 -8.07
CA ALA A 504 -21.71 -6.83 -7.60
C ALA A 504 -22.05 -6.57 -6.11
N VAL A 505 -21.06 -6.06 -5.38
CA VAL A 505 -21.24 -5.48 -4.04
C VAL A 505 -21.20 -3.95 -4.15
N GLY A 506 -21.97 -3.24 -3.32
CA GLY A 506 -22.28 -1.82 -3.53
C GLY A 506 -21.13 -0.82 -3.40
N ARG A 507 -19.95 -1.22 -2.91
CA ARG A 507 -18.79 -0.34 -2.69
C ARG A 507 -17.74 -0.50 -3.79
N THR A 508 -16.93 0.54 -3.97
CA THR A 508 -15.79 0.57 -4.91
C THR A 508 -14.43 0.38 -4.22
N GLU A 509 -14.40 0.54 -2.91
CA GLU A 509 -13.22 0.46 -2.05
C GLU A 509 -13.44 -0.55 -0.92
N ALA A 510 -12.34 -1.07 -0.37
CA ALA A 510 -12.39 -1.99 0.74
C ALA A 510 -13.00 -1.35 2.00
N THR A 511 -13.89 -2.08 2.67
CA THR A 511 -14.57 -1.63 3.87
C THR A 511 -13.64 -1.61 5.08
N ARG A 512 -13.79 -0.61 5.93
CA ARG A 512 -13.20 -0.60 7.28
C ARG A 512 -14.10 -1.28 8.31
N GLN A 513 -15.34 -1.62 7.94
CA GLN A 513 -16.30 -2.27 8.82
C GLN A 513 -16.09 -3.79 8.77
N LEU A 514 -15.08 -4.22 9.53
CA LEU A 514 -14.65 -5.62 9.62
C LEU A 514 -15.55 -6.46 10.52
N ASN A 515 -16.36 -5.84 11.38
CA ASN A 515 -17.32 -6.54 12.23
C ASN A 515 -18.64 -6.76 11.46
N ARG A 516 -18.96 -8.03 11.18
CA ARG A 516 -20.16 -8.45 10.45
C ARG A 516 -21.00 -9.36 11.34
N GLU A 517 -22.31 -9.22 11.24
CA GLU A 517 -23.29 -10.12 11.84
C GLU A 517 -24.06 -10.83 10.74
N VAL A 518 -24.30 -12.13 10.91
CA VAL A 518 -25.10 -12.94 9.99
C VAL A 518 -26.15 -13.76 10.74
N THR A 519 -27.31 -13.85 10.12
CA THR A 519 -28.46 -14.70 10.49
C THR A 519 -28.82 -15.58 9.30
N ILE A 520 -29.86 -16.41 9.41
CA ILE A 520 -30.26 -17.26 8.29
C ILE A 520 -30.79 -16.48 7.07
N ASN A 521 -31.30 -15.27 7.26
CA ASN A 521 -31.96 -14.49 6.20
C ASN A 521 -31.35 -13.11 5.95
N LYS A 522 -30.50 -12.61 6.86
CA LYS A 522 -29.93 -11.26 6.81
C LYS A 522 -28.52 -11.25 7.35
N GLY A 523 -27.71 -10.35 6.86
CA GLY A 523 -26.43 -10.01 7.46
C GLY A 523 -26.08 -8.56 7.18
N GLY A 524 -24.96 -8.13 7.73
CA GLY A 524 -24.46 -6.78 7.55
C GLY A 524 -23.56 -6.35 8.69
N GLU A 525 -23.30 -5.05 8.75
CA GLU A 525 -22.44 -4.44 9.75
C GLU A 525 -23.08 -4.56 11.14
N THR A 526 -22.30 -4.91 12.16
CA THR A 526 -22.78 -4.79 13.54
C THR A 526 -22.92 -3.30 13.87
N PRO A 527 -24.08 -2.83 14.36
CA PRO A 527 -24.25 -1.43 14.74
C PRO A 527 -23.16 -1.02 15.72
N SER A 528 -22.38 0.01 15.39
CA SER A 528 -21.48 0.59 16.38
C SER A 528 -22.31 1.35 17.42
N LEU A 529 -21.94 1.27 18.70
CA LEU A 529 -22.57 2.10 19.76
C LEU A 529 -22.55 3.61 19.44
N TYR A 530 -21.69 4.04 18.51
CA TYR A 530 -21.57 5.43 18.04
C TYR A 530 -22.59 5.82 16.95
N GLU A 531 -23.26 4.88 16.30
CA GLU A 531 -24.25 5.17 15.23
C GLU A 531 -25.64 5.56 15.76
N TYR A 532 -25.83 5.59 17.08
CA TYR A 532 -27.07 6.07 17.70
C TYR A 532 -27.05 7.54 18.13
N ASP A 533 -25.96 8.27 17.89
CA ASP A 533 -26.00 9.71 18.09
C ASP A 533 -26.42 10.41 16.79
N ARG A 534 -27.74 10.65 16.65
CA ARG A 534 -28.34 11.37 15.51
C ARG A 534 -27.62 12.69 15.25
N ASN A 535 -27.09 13.35 16.29
CA ASN A 535 -26.39 14.62 16.16
C ASN A 535 -25.03 14.46 15.45
N LEU A 536 -24.30 13.39 15.74
CA LEU A 536 -23.00 13.08 15.10
C LEU A 536 -23.16 12.64 13.64
N SER A 537 -24.21 11.86 13.32
CA SER A 537 -24.52 11.49 11.94
C SER A 537 -24.87 12.71 11.09
N THR A 538 -25.66 13.63 11.64
CA THR A 538 -26.06 14.88 10.98
C THR A 538 -24.85 15.80 10.79
N PHE A 539 -23.96 15.88 11.79
CA PHE A 539 -22.71 16.64 11.73
C PHE A 539 -21.73 16.09 10.69
N MET A 540 -21.57 14.77 10.59
CA MET A 540 -20.73 14.12 9.58
C MET A 540 -21.28 14.30 8.16
N ILE A 541 -22.61 14.28 7.98
CA ILE A 541 -23.26 14.60 6.71
C ILE A 541 -23.05 16.08 6.35
N LEU A 542 -23.19 17.00 7.30
CA LEU A 542 -22.93 18.44 7.12
C LEU A 542 -21.47 18.71 6.73
N ILE A 543 -20.50 18.05 7.37
CA ILE A 543 -19.08 18.16 7.02
C ILE A 543 -18.83 17.62 5.60
N ARG A 544 -19.42 16.48 5.24
CA ARG A 544 -19.29 15.91 3.88
C ARG A 544 -19.92 16.83 2.81
N ILE A 545 -21.02 17.51 3.13
CA ILE A 545 -21.65 18.51 2.25
C ILE A 545 -20.75 19.75 2.14
N LEU A 546 -20.25 20.29 3.25
CA LEU A 546 -19.35 21.46 3.26
C LEU A 546 -18.05 21.21 2.48
N ILE A 547 -17.48 20.00 2.59
CA ILE A 547 -16.31 19.57 1.80
C ILE A 547 -16.66 19.45 0.31
N ARG A 548 -17.82 18.88 -0.03
CA ARG A 548 -18.26 18.77 -1.44
C ARG A 548 -18.58 20.11 -2.10
N VAL A 549 -19.05 21.10 -1.33
CA VAL A 549 -19.47 22.41 -1.87
C VAL A 549 -18.32 23.44 -1.90
N ARG A 550 -17.10 23.09 -1.47
CA ARG A 550 -15.93 23.99 -1.39
C ARG A 550 -16.19 25.31 -0.63
N LEU A 551 -17.19 25.34 0.26
CA LEU A 551 -17.44 26.46 1.15
C LEU A 551 -16.69 26.24 2.46
N VAL A 552 -15.39 26.51 2.45
CA VAL A 552 -14.63 26.72 3.69
C VAL A 552 -13.90 28.07 3.60
N PRO A 553 -14.47 29.16 4.13
CA PRO A 553 -13.71 30.34 4.50
C PRO A 553 -13.01 30.13 5.87
N PRO A 554 -12.10 31.03 6.29
CA PRO A 554 -11.15 30.84 7.40
C PRO A 554 -11.74 30.75 8.82
N LEU A 555 -13.06 30.64 8.99
CA LEU A 555 -13.74 30.73 10.28
C LEU A 555 -13.56 29.48 11.17
N LEU A 556 -13.27 28.31 10.58
CA LEU A 556 -13.03 27.08 11.34
C LEU A 556 -11.73 27.12 12.17
N PHE A 557 -10.78 28.02 11.85
CA PHE A 557 -9.54 28.16 12.63
C PHE A 557 -9.67 29.00 13.92
N ARG A 558 -10.84 29.59 14.20
CA ARG A 558 -11.03 30.44 15.39
C ARG A 558 -11.96 29.88 16.46
N MET A 559 -12.59 28.73 16.27
CA MET A 559 -13.51 28.16 17.26
C MET A 559 -12.85 27.06 18.09
N VAL A 560 -12.09 27.46 19.10
CA VAL A 560 -11.96 26.65 20.33
C VAL A 560 -13.29 26.82 21.05
N VAL A 561 -14.21 25.85 20.93
CA VAL A 561 -15.43 25.83 21.74
C VAL A 561 -15.49 24.52 22.50
N VAL A 562 -15.42 24.69 23.81
CA VAL A 562 -15.79 23.73 24.84
C VAL A 562 -17.32 23.69 24.82
N ASN A 563 -17.90 22.56 24.41
CA ASN A 563 -19.34 22.22 24.38
C ASN A 563 -19.98 22.13 22.96
N MET A 564 -20.48 20.93 22.64
CA MET A 564 -21.05 20.52 21.34
C MET A 564 -22.44 21.11 21.07
N ASP A 565 -23.25 21.33 22.12
CA ASP A 565 -24.61 21.87 21.97
C ASP A 565 -24.58 23.33 21.49
N ASP A 566 -23.60 24.11 21.96
CA ASP A 566 -23.41 25.51 21.58
C ASP A 566 -22.90 25.67 20.13
N LEU A 567 -22.23 24.65 19.58
CA LEU A 567 -21.79 24.63 18.17
C LEU A 567 -22.97 24.35 17.23
N ALA A 568 -23.87 23.45 17.61
CA ALA A 568 -25.06 23.12 16.83
C ALA A 568 -26.01 24.33 16.72
N ASP A 569 -26.27 25.00 17.84
CA ASP A 569 -27.13 26.20 17.87
C ASP A 569 -26.53 27.36 17.07
N LYS A 570 -25.21 27.56 17.12
CA LYS A 570 -24.51 28.60 16.34
C LYS A 570 -24.43 28.27 14.85
N LEU A 571 -24.31 26.99 14.46
CA LEU A 571 -24.37 26.58 13.06
C LEU A 571 -25.78 26.80 12.50
N VAL A 572 -26.83 26.39 13.24
CA VAL A 572 -28.23 26.60 12.84
C VAL A 572 -28.55 28.10 12.73
N ALA A 573 -28.17 28.92 13.71
CA ALA A 573 -28.44 30.35 13.70
C ALA A 573 -27.75 31.11 12.55
N ASN A 574 -26.58 30.64 12.07
CA ASN A 574 -25.80 31.34 11.04
C ASN A 574 -25.97 30.78 9.61
N LEU A 575 -26.24 29.48 9.45
CA LEU A 575 -26.39 28.86 8.11
C LEU A 575 -27.83 28.88 7.59
N LEU A 576 -28.84 28.73 8.46
CA LEU A 576 -30.24 28.70 8.01
C LEU A 576 -30.67 29.98 7.26
N PRO A 577 -30.29 31.19 7.71
CA PRO A 577 -30.60 32.43 6.98
C PRO A 577 -29.91 32.55 5.63
N GLN A 578 -28.75 31.89 5.44
CA GLN A 578 -27.97 31.94 4.20
C GLN A 578 -28.48 30.93 3.16
N ILE A 579 -29.03 29.80 3.61
CA ILE A 579 -29.63 28.77 2.74
C ILE A 579 -31.01 29.24 2.23
N LEU A 580 -31.77 30.00 3.03
CA LEU A 580 -33.08 30.54 2.64
C LEU A 580 -33.01 31.75 1.67
N HIS A 581 -31.81 32.25 1.34
CA HIS A 581 -31.62 33.39 0.45
C HIS A 581 -30.93 33.07 -0.89
N TYR A 582 -30.82 31.81 -1.28
CA TYR A 582 -30.47 31.48 -2.66
C TYR A 582 -31.72 31.58 -3.56
N PRO A 583 -31.73 32.46 -4.58
CA PRO A 583 -32.78 32.44 -5.59
C PRO A 583 -32.63 31.17 -6.42
N THR A 584 -33.71 30.42 -6.56
CA THR A 584 -33.79 29.25 -7.44
C THR A 584 -33.54 29.68 -8.89
N ASN A 585 -32.46 29.14 -9.47
CA ASN A 585 -32.28 28.94 -10.90
C ASN A 585 -31.59 27.60 -11.12
#